data_AF-K1SUV4-F1
#
_entry.id   AF-K1SUV4-F1
#
_cell.length_a   1.000
_cell.length_b   1.000
_cell.length_c   1.000
_cell.angle_alpha   90.00
_cell.angle_beta   90.00
_cell.angle_gamma   90.00
#
_symmetry.space_group_name_H-M   'P 1'
#
loop_
_entity.id
_entity.type
_entity.pdbx_description
1 polymer ?
#
loop_
_entity_poly.entity_id
_entity_poly.type
_entity_poly.pdbx_seq_one_letter_code
_entity_poly.pdbx_strand_id
1 'polypeptide(L)'
;AGVDMDMVSDAFVGTLKKSLTEGKVTEEAINAACRRILEAKYKLGLFDNPYKYCDVKRAKKQIFTKEHRAVARKIASESLVLLKNEGNVLPLAKKGTIAVVGPLADSRSNMPGTWSVAAVLKNATSLAEGLKAVAGDKAEILTAKGCNLMSDAEYEKRATMFGRSLHRDNRSDKELLDEAL
;
A
#
# COMPACT_ATOMS: atom_id res chain seq x y z
N ALA A 1 6.90 -32.25 -8.58
CA ALA A 1 6.46 -30.84 -8.41
C ALA A 1 7.15 -30.16 -7.23
N GLY A 2 7.23 -30.77 -6.03
CA GLY A 2 8.07 -30.25 -4.94
C GLY A 2 7.45 -29.11 -4.12
N VAL A 3 6.11 -29.03 -4.06
CA VAL A 3 5.38 -28.08 -3.21
C VAL A 3 5.36 -28.61 -1.77
N ASP A 4 5.71 -27.76 -0.79
CA ASP A 4 5.90 -28.17 0.61
C ASP A 4 4.86 -27.60 1.60
N MET A 5 4.09 -26.59 1.19
CA MET A 5 3.03 -25.99 2.01
C MET A 5 1.85 -25.58 1.14
N ASP A 6 0.64 -25.86 1.62
CA ASP A 6 -0.62 -25.53 0.98
C ASP A 6 -1.25 -24.33 1.67
N MET A 7 -1.56 -23.30 0.88
CA MET A 7 -2.19 -22.07 1.36
C MET A 7 -3.65 -22.06 0.90
N VAL A 8 -4.57 -21.95 1.86
CA VAL A 8 -6.04 -21.81 1.69
C VAL A 8 -6.77 -23.07 1.24
N SER A 9 -6.21 -23.91 0.37
CA SER A 9 -7.03 -24.93 -0.34
C SER A 9 -7.42 -26.16 0.49
N ASP A 10 -6.75 -26.40 1.63
CA ASP A 10 -6.88 -27.60 2.46
C ASP A 10 -6.69 -28.94 1.72
N ALA A 11 -6.12 -28.91 0.51
CA ALA A 11 -5.88 -30.10 -0.30
C ALA A 11 -4.90 -31.05 0.39
N PHE A 12 -3.82 -30.52 0.98
CA PHE A 12 -2.81 -31.37 1.63
C PHE A 12 -3.38 -32.08 2.86
N VAL A 13 -4.02 -31.34 3.76
CA VAL A 13 -4.63 -31.90 4.97
C VAL A 13 -5.81 -32.83 4.63
N GLY A 14 -6.59 -32.50 3.61
CA GLY A 14 -7.79 -33.25 3.21
C GLY A 14 -7.51 -34.55 2.44
N THR A 15 -6.37 -34.66 1.73
CA THR A 15 -6.18 -35.76 0.76
C THR A 15 -4.89 -36.56 0.92
N LEU A 16 -3.81 -36.03 1.52
CA LEU A 16 -2.50 -36.69 1.51
C LEU A 16 -2.50 -38.09 2.13
N LYS A 17 -3.26 -38.30 3.20
CA LYS A 17 -3.36 -39.63 3.84
C LYS A 17 -3.93 -40.67 2.87
N LYS A 18 -5.00 -40.34 2.16
CA LYS A 18 -5.62 -41.20 1.15
C LYS A 18 -4.64 -41.45 0.01
N SER A 19 -3.99 -40.40 -0.49
CA SER A 19 -3.00 -40.51 -1.57
C SER A 19 -1.81 -41.39 -1.18
N LEU A 20 -1.37 -41.37 0.08
CA LEU A 20 -0.32 -42.24 0.59
C LEU A 20 -0.79 -43.71 0.61
N THR A 21 -1.98 -43.98 1.15
CA THR A 21 -2.57 -45.33 1.14
C THR A 21 -2.72 -45.89 -0.28
N GLU A 22 -3.05 -45.04 -1.24
CA GLU A 22 -3.22 -45.40 -2.65
C GLU A 22 -1.89 -45.44 -3.44
N GLY A 23 -0.74 -45.18 -2.81
CA GLY A 23 0.57 -45.17 -3.49
C GLY A 23 0.77 -44.01 -4.47
N LYS A 24 -0.08 -42.97 -4.44
CA LYS A 24 0.01 -41.78 -5.30
C LYS A 24 1.06 -40.77 -4.84
N VAL A 25 1.49 -40.88 -3.58
CA VAL A 25 2.60 -40.13 -2.99
C VAL A 25 3.35 -41.07 -2.05
N THR A 26 4.65 -40.86 -1.88
CA THR A 26 5.47 -41.68 -0.99
C THR A 26 5.64 -41.01 0.38
N GLU A 27 5.95 -41.82 1.40
CA GLU A 27 6.25 -41.29 2.73
C GLU A 27 7.51 -40.42 2.73
N GLU A 28 8.52 -40.75 1.91
CA GLU A 28 9.74 -39.94 1.75
C GLU A 28 9.42 -38.55 1.22
N ALA A 29 8.46 -38.43 0.30
CA ALA A 29 8.03 -37.14 -0.22
C ALA A 29 7.34 -36.29 0.87
N ILE A 30 6.49 -36.91 1.68
CA ILE A 30 5.83 -36.25 2.83
C ILE A 30 6.88 -35.84 3.87
N ASN A 31 7.81 -36.73 4.21
CA ASN A 31 8.88 -36.48 5.16
C ASN A 31 9.81 -35.36 4.68
N ALA A 32 10.11 -35.29 3.39
CA ALA A 32 10.90 -34.20 2.82
C ALA A 32 10.20 -32.85 2.93
N ALA A 33 8.90 -32.78 2.59
CA ALA A 33 8.11 -31.55 2.73
C ALA A 33 8.00 -31.11 4.20
N CYS A 34 7.65 -32.03 5.09
CA CYS A 34 7.58 -31.79 6.53
C CYS A 34 8.92 -31.27 7.08
N ARG A 35 10.04 -31.94 6.74
CA ARG A 35 11.38 -31.55 7.15
C ARG A 35 11.72 -30.12 6.75
N ARG A 36 11.39 -29.68 5.52
CA ARG A 36 11.67 -28.31 5.07
C ARG A 36 10.90 -27.26 5.88
N ILE A 37 9.65 -27.53 6.25
CA ILE A 37 8.87 -26.64 7.10
C ILE A 37 9.45 -26.58 8.52
N LEU A 38 9.86 -27.72 9.07
CA LEU A 38 10.51 -27.77 10.38
C LEU A 38 11.88 -27.08 10.36
N GLU A 39 12.68 -27.28 9.32
CA GLU A 39 13.96 -26.55 9.14
C GLU A 39 13.76 -25.04 9.06
N ALA A 40 12.73 -24.56 8.36
CA ALA A 40 12.42 -23.13 8.31
C ALA A 40 12.10 -22.58 9.70
N LYS A 41 11.27 -23.29 10.49
CA LYS A 41 10.97 -22.91 11.89
C LYS A 41 12.23 -22.94 12.76
N TYR A 42 13.10 -23.93 12.58
CA TYR A 42 14.37 -24.04 13.29
C TYR A 42 15.33 -22.90 12.94
N LYS A 43 15.51 -22.60 11.64
CA LYS A 43 16.35 -21.48 11.17
C LYS A 43 15.83 -20.12 11.66
N LEU A 44 14.51 -19.97 11.82
CA LEU A 44 13.91 -18.79 12.45
C LEU A 44 14.09 -18.76 13.97
N GLY A 45 14.53 -19.84 14.62
CA GLY A 45 14.72 -19.97 16.07
C GLY A 45 13.41 -20.15 16.83
N LEU A 46 12.35 -20.64 16.18
CA LEU A 46 11.03 -20.82 16.79
C LEU A 46 10.95 -22.05 17.69
N PHE A 47 11.87 -23.00 17.55
CA PHE A 47 12.01 -24.12 18.50
C PHE A 47 12.74 -23.69 19.78
N ASP A 48 13.74 -22.80 19.68
CA ASP A 48 14.43 -22.25 20.84
C ASP A 48 13.52 -21.30 21.63
N ASN A 49 12.77 -20.45 20.92
CA ASN A 49 11.80 -19.55 21.52
C ASN A 49 10.60 -19.34 20.57
N PRO A 50 9.44 -19.98 20.84
CA PRO A 50 8.25 -19.82 20.00
C PRO A 50 7.69 -18.39 20.01
N TYR A 51 8.01 -17.60 21.04
CA TYR A 51 7.56 -16.21 21.21
C TYR A 51 8.60 -15.18 20.77
N LYS A 52 9.66 -15.59 20.05
CA LYS A 52 10.76 -14.72 19.60
C LYS A 52 10.31 -13.41 18.95
N TYR A 53 9.16 -13.44 18.27
CA TYR A 53 8.61 -12.28 17.58
C TYR A 53 7.42 -11.59 18.29
N CYS A 54 7.03 -12.05 19.49
CA CYS A 54 5.83 -11.64 20.21
C CYS A 54 6.14 -10.67 21.37
N ASP A 55 6.77 -9.52 21.07
CA ASP A 55 7.06 -8.47 22.06
C ASP A 55 6.20 -7.22 21.83
N VAL A 56 5.26 -7.00 22.74
CA VAL A 56 4.35 -5.83 22.72
C VAL A 56 5.06 -4.50 22.93
N LYS A 57 6.16 -4.48 23.71
CA LYS A 57 6.96 -3.26 23.91
C LYS A 57 7.71 -2.91 22.64
N ARG A 58 8.23 -3.92 21.93
CA ARG A 58 8.88 -3.74 20.63
C ARG A 58 7.93 -3.16 19.59
N ALA A 59 6.70 -3.68 19.50
CA ALA A 59 5.69 -3.14 18.58
C ALA A 59 5.42 -1.65 18.82
N LYS A 60 5.22 -1.24 20.08
CA LYS A 60 5.01 0.17 20.45
C LYS A 60 6.21 1.07 20.12
N LYS A 61 7.43 0.54 20.24
CA LYS A 61 8.67 1.31 20.06
C LYS A 61 9.13 1.40 18.61
N GLN A 62 8.93 0.38 17.79
CA GLN A 62 9.63 0.22 16.50
C GLN A 62 8.73 0.36 15.26
N ILE A 63 7.40 0.35 15.40
CA ILE A 63 6.49 0.46 14.26
C ILE A 63 6.20 1.93 13.97
N PHE A 64 6.34 2.33 12.69
CA PHE A 64 5.97 3.66 12.19
C PHE A 64 6.66 4.84 12.88
N THR A 65 7.92 4.66 13.29
CA THR A 65 8.73 5.69 13.95
C THR A 65 9.04 6.87 13.02
N LYS A 66 9.45 8.01 13.60
CA LYS A 66 9.85 9.21 12.85
C LYS A 66 11.04 8.90 11.92
N GLU A 67 11.97 8.09 12.38
CA GLU A 67 13.18 7.71 11.66
C GLU A 67 12.84 6.84 10.43
N HIS A 68 11.99 5.82 10.60
CA HIS A 68 11.52 5.00 9.47
C HIS A 68 10.75 5.84 8.44
N ARG A 69 9.90 6.77 8.91
CA ARG A 69 9.16 7.68 8.02
C ARG A 69 10.08 8.66 7.29
N ALA A 70 11.15 9.13 7.93
CA ALA A 70 12.15 9.99 7.28
C ALA A 70 12.88 9.24 6.16
N VAL A 71 13.26 7.99 6.39
CA VAL A 71 13.84 7.11 5.36
C VAL A 71 12.86 6.88 4.21
N ALA A 72 11.60 6.54 4.53
CA ALA A 72 10.56 6.35 3.51
C ALA A 72 10.34 7.61 2.66
N ARG A 73 10.33 8.80 3.27
CA ARG A 73 10.21 10.08 2.57
C ARG A 73 11.38 10.31 1.60
N LYS A 74 12.61 10.01 2.04
CA LYS A 74 13.80 10.14 1.20
C LYS A 74 13.73 9.20 0.00
N ILE A 75 13.51 7.91 0.25
CA ILE A 75 13.43 6.90 -0.82
C ILE A 75 12.29 7.21 -1.79
N ALA A 76 11.14 7.68 -1.29
CA ALA A 76 10.04 8.11 -2.16
C ALA A 76 10.47 9.24 -3.10
N SER A 77 11.19 10.26 -2.61
CA SER A 77 11.69 11.34 -3.46
C SER A 77 12.72 10.87 -4.49
N GLU A 78 13.53 9.86 -4.16
CA GLU A 78 14.51 9.26 -5.07
C GLU A 78 13.86 8.31 -6.10
N SER A 79 12.64 7.85 -5.84
CA SER A 79 11.90 6.95 -6.74
C SER A 79 11.16 7.66 -7.88
N LEU A 80 11.03 8.99 -7.82
CA LEU A 80 10.31 9.78 -8.81
C LEU A 80 11.13 9.93 -10.10
N VAL A 81 10.49 9.69 -11.25
CA VAL A 81 11.11 9.87 -12.57
C VAL A 81 10.55 11.14 -13.22
N LEU A 82 11.42 12.09 -13.53
CA LEU A 82 11.05 13.31 -14.25
C LEU A 82 10.91 13.02 -15.75
N LEU A 83 9.68 12.90 -16.23
CA LEU A 83 9.42 12.57 -17.64
C LEU A 83 9.56 13.77 -18.59
N LYS A 84 9.23 14.99 -18.12
CA LYS A 84 9.27 16.22 -18.91
C LYS A 84 9.39 17.45 -18.00
N ASN A 85 10.18 18.45 -18.39
CA ASN A 85 10.28 19.76 -17.73
C ASN A 85 10.65 20.84 -18.76
N GLU A 86 9.66 21.54 -19.31
CA GLU A 86 9.85 22.65 -20.26
C GLU A 86 9.57 23.99 -19.57
N GLY A 87 10.22 25.07 -20.03
CA GLY A 87 9.96 26.42 -19.52
C GLY A 87 10.39 26.66 -18.07
N ASN A 88 11.29 25.83 -17.52
CA ASN A 88 11.77 25.92 -16.13
C ASN A 88 10.65 25.93 -15.08
N VAL A 89 9.58 25.18 -15.33
CA VAL A 89 8.44 25.08 -14.39
C VAL A 89 8.89 24.45 -13.07
N LEU A 90 9.65 23.36 -13.11
CA LEU A 90 10.18 22.72 -11.91
C LEU A 90 11.66 23.09 -11.66
N PRO A 91 12.06 23.32 -10.39
CA PRO A 91 11.25 23.26 -9.17
C PRO A 91 10.35 24.50 -8.96
N LEU A 92 9.15 24.29 -8.43
CA LEU A 92 8.22 25.39 -8.13
C LEU A 92 8.76 26.30 -7.03
N ALA A 93 8.63 27.62 -7.23
CA ALA A 93 8.86 28.59 -6.18
C ALA A 93 7.76 28.48 -5.11
N LYS A 94 8.13 28.53 -3.84
CA LYS A 94 7.19 28.54 -2.71
C LYS A 94 6.62 29.95 -2.51
N LYS A 95 5.91 30.48 -3.50
CA LYS A 95 5.29 31.81 -3.45
C LYS A 95 4.00 31.87 -4.27
N GLY A 96 3.16 32.87 -3.98
CA GLY A 96 1.90 33.09 -4.68
C GLY A 96 0.84 32.05 -4.33
N THR A 97 -0.08 31.83 -5.24
CA THR A 97 -1.16 30.84 -5.09
C THR A 97 -0.88 29.64 -5.99
N ILE A 98 -0.92 28.43 -5.43
CA ILE A 98 -0.67 27.15 -6.11
C ILE A 98 -1.97 26.35 -6.07
N ALA A 99 -2.56 26.09 -7.24
CA ALA A 99 -3.70 25.21 -7.38
C ALA A 99 -3.24 23.74 -7.48
N VAL A 100 -3.89 22.87 -6.72
CA VAL A 100 -3.69 21.41 -6.72
C VAL A 100 -5.01 20.76 -7.10
N VAL A 101 -5.13 20.39 -8.37
CA VAL A 101 -6.38 19.93 -8.98
C VAL A 101 -6.32 18.45 -9.31
N GLY A 102 -7.39 17.72 -9.04
CA GLY A 102 -7.60 16.35 -9.51
C GLY A 102 -8.09 15.39 -8.41
N PRO A 103 -8.61 14.21 -8.78
CA PRO A 103 -9.22 13.28 -7.83
C PRO A 103 -8.22 12.71 -6.81
N LEU A 104 -6.91 12.78 -7.07
CA LEU A 104 -5.85 12.36 -6.15
C LEU A 104 -5.25 13.50 -5.33
N ALA A 105 -5.65 14.76 -5.57
CA ALA A 105 -5.09 15.94 -4.92
C ALA A 105 -5.20 15.85 -3.39
N ASP A 106 -6.35 15.37 -2.89
CA ASP A 106 -6.63 15.27 -1.46
C ASP A 106 -7.09 13.87 -1.02
N SER A 107 -6.36 12.83 -1.43
CA SER A 107 -6.66 11.45 -1.02
C SER A 107 -5.54 10.83 -0.19
N ARG A 108 -5.74 10.69 1.12
CA ARG A 108 -4.79 9.99 2.00
C ARG A 108 -4.68 8.49 1.68
N SER A 109 -5.82 7.83 1.52
CA SER A 109 -5.88 6.36 1.41
C SER A 109 -5.26 5.80 0.13
N ASN A 110 -5.05 6.62 -0.89
CA ASN A 110 -4.44 6.21 -2.15
C ASN A 110 -2.91 6.42 -2.17
N MET A 111 -2.34 7.23 -1.28
CA MET A 111 -0.90 7.53 -1.26
C MET A 111 0.01 6.30 -1.06
N PRO A 112 -0.31 5.32 -0.20
CA PRO A 112 0.54 4.15 -0.01
C PRO A 112 0.60 3.20 -1.22
N GLY A 113 -0.29 3.35 -2.20
CA GLY A 113 -0.42 2.42 -3.32
C GLY A 113 -1.00 1.05 -2.93
N THR A 114 -1.08 0.14 -3.90
CA THR A 114 -1.56 -1.24 -3.69
C THR A 114 -0.62 -2.04 -2.76
N TRP A 115 -1.04 -3.23 -2.34
CA TRP A 115 -0.29 -4.12 -1.44
C TRP A 115 0.11 -3.54 -0.07
N SER A 116 -0.52 -2.44 0.34
CA SER A 116 -0.33 -1.81 1.66
C SER A 116 -1.29 -2.36 2.73
N VAL A 117 -1.39 -3.69 2.85
CA VAL A 117 -2.41 -4.37 3.69
C VAL A 117 -2.26 -4.12 5.20
N ALA A 118 -1.07 -3.77 5.66
CA ALA A 118 -0.80 -3.44 7.07
C ALA A 118 -0.74 -1.91 7.34
N ALA A 119 -0.93 -1.08 6.32
CA ALA A 119 -0.89 0.37 6.47
C ALA A 119 -2.17 0.90 7.11
N VAL A 120 -2.04 1.87 8.01
CA VAL A 120 -3.18 2.65 8.48
C VAL A 120 -3.43 3.77 7.46
N LEU A 121 -4.27 3.49 6.46
CA LEU A 121 -4.47 4.36 5.29
C LEU A 121 -4.77 5.84 5.64
N LYS A 122 -5.54 6.09 6.71
CA LYS A 122 -5.87 7.45 7.19
C LYS A 122 -4.69 8.24 7.77
N ASN A 123 -3.58 7.57 8.09
CA ASN A 123 -2.36 8.20 8.63
C ASN A 123 -1.41 8.69 7.53
N ALA A 124 -1.64 8.31 6.27
CA ALA A 124 -0.91 8.88 5.15
C ALA A 124 -1.24 10.38 5.01
N THR A 125 -0.31 11.15 4.45
CA THR A 125 -0.49 12.58 4.15
C THR A 125 -0.90 12.71 2.69
N SER A 126 -2.02 13.38 2.41
CA SER A 126 -2.43 13.65 1.02
C SER A 126 -1.44 14.61 0.34
N LEU A 127 -1.51 14.73 -0.99
CA LEU A 127 -0.66 15.67 -1.73
C LEU A 127 -0.92 17.11 -1.28
N ALA A 128 -2.19 17.51 -1.18
CA ALA A 128 -2.59 18.84 -0.72
C ALA A 128 -2.09 19.14 0.71
N GLU A 129 -2.24 18.19 1.64
CA GLU A 129 -1.73 18.33 3.01
C GLU A 129 -0.21 18.49 3.05
N GLY A 130 0.50 17.67 2.26
CA GLY A 130 1.95 17.72 2.16
C GLY A 130 2.46 19.04 1.59
N LEU A 131 1.81 19.54 0.53
CA LEU A 131 2.14 20.84 -0.07
C LEU A 131 1.84 21.99 0.88
N LYS A 132 0.68 22.00 1.56
CA LYS A 132 0.33 22.98 2.60
C LYS A 132 1.39 23.02 3.70
N ALA A 133 1.81 21.87 4.21
CA ALA A 133 2.83 21.79 5.26
C ALA A 133 4.22 22.28 4.80
N VAL A 134 4.58 22.09 3.52
CA VAL A 134 5.89 22.49 2.97
C VAL A 134 5.91 23.97 2.53
N ALA A 135 4.78 24.49 2.09
CA ALA A 135 4.59 25.89 1.74
C ALA A 135 4.57 26.79 2.98
N GLY A 136 3.86 26.38 4.03
CA GLY A 136 3.58 27.25 5.17
C GLY A 136 2.93 28.56 4.72
N ASP A 137 3.29 29.67 5.32
CA ASP A 137 2.73 30.99 4.98
C ASP A 137 3.33 31.60 3.71
N LYS A 138 4.22 30.89 3.02
CA LYS A 138 4.93 31.44 1.85
C LYS A 138 4.09 31.38 0.58
N ALA A 139 3.16 30.43 0.49
CA ALA A 139 2.27 30.26 -0.65
C ALA A 139 0.90 29.76 -0.19
N GLU A 140 -0.14 30.20 -0.86
CA GLU A 140 -1.49 29.70 -0.67
C GLU A 140 -1.69 28.43 -1.50
N ILE A 141 -2.25 27.37 -0.90
CA ILE A 141 -2.56 26.12 -1.60
C ILE A 141 -4.08 26.00 -1.74
N LEU A 142 -4.57 26.15 -2.96
CA LEU A 142 -5.96 25.92 -3.32
C LEU A 142 -6.12 24.51 -3.87
N THR A 143 -7.28 23.90 -3.62
CA THR A 143 -7.60 22.55 -4.06
C THR A 143 -8.95 22.54 -4.73
N ALA A 144 -9.06 21.85 -5.87
CA ALA A 144 -10.32 21.56 -6.53
C ALA A 144 -10.33 20.08 -6.95
N LYS A 145 -11.51 19.45 -6.93
CA LYS A 145 -11.59 18.04 -7.34
C LYS A 145 -11.32 17.90 -8.84
N GLY A 146 -11.86 18.79 -9.66
CA GLY A 146 -11.68 18.86 -11.12
C GLY A 146 -12.41 17.76 -11.90
N CYS A 147 -12.28 16.50 -11.49
CA CYS A 147 -13.00 15.38 -12.06
C CYS A 147 -13.11 14.21 -11.08
N ASN A 148 -14.02 13.28 -11.38
CA ASN A 148 -14.02 11.95 -10.76
C ASN A 148 -12.90 11.07 -11.32
N LEU A 149 -12.62 9.93 -10.69
CA LEU A 149 -11.56 9.02 -11.15
C LEU A 149 -11.84 8.50 -12.57
N MET A 150 -13.12 8.28 -12.88
CA MET A 150 -13.60 7.78 -14.17
C MET A 150 -15.07 8.14 -14.36
N SER A 151 -15.54 8.09 -15.60
CA SER A 151 -16.95 8.36 -15.92
C SER A 151 -17.89 7.29 -15.36
N ASP A 152 -17.50 6.01 -15.43
CA ASP A 152 -18.30 4.88 -14.93
C ASP A 152 -18.24 4.75 -13.39
N ALA A 153 -19.37 4.97 -12.73
CA ALA A 153 -19.45 4.96 -11.27
C ALA A 153 -19.25 3.57 -10.65
N GLU A 154 -19.71 2.50 -11.30
CA GLU A 154 -19.57 1.14 -10.79
C GLU A 154 -18.14 0.65 -10.93
N TYR A 155 -17.48 0.99 -12.05
CA TYR A 155 -16.07 0.71 -12.23
C TYR A 155 -15.22 1.50 -11.23
N GLU A 156 -15.58 2.75 -10.90
CA GLU A 156 -14.86 3.55 -9.89
C GLU A 156 -14.91 2.89 -8.51
N LYS A 157 -16.08 2.40 -8.13
CA LYS A 157 -16.29 1.69 -6.86
C LYS A 157 -15.41 0.43 -6.77
N ARG A 158 -15.24 -0.29 -7.87
CA ARG A 158 -14.37 -1.47 -7.95
C ARG A 158 -12.89 -1.08 -7.94
N ALA A 159 -12.52 -0.02 -8.65
CA ALA A 159 -11.15 0.48 -8.71
C ALA A 159 -10.66 1.05 -7.37
N THR A 160 -11.57 1.53 -6.53
CA THR A 160 -11.29 2.16 -5.23
C THR A 160 -11.69 1.30 -4.02
N MET A 161 -11.81 -0.01 -4.23
CA MET A 161 -12.14 -0.98 -3.17
C MET A 161 -11.11 -0.99 -2.03
N PHE A 162 -11.41 -1.71 -0.93
CA PHE A 162 -10.56 -1.81 0.26
C PHE A 162 -10.30 -0.47 0.97
N GLY A 163 -11.33 0.40 1.05
CA GLY A 163 -11.25 1.66 1.79
C GLY A 163 -10.49 2.78 1.07
N ARG A 164 -10.40 2.72 -0.26
CA ARG A 164 -9.65 3.68 -1.09
C ARG A 164 -10.54 4.60 -1.92
N SER A 165 -11.81 4.74 -1.53
CA SER A 165 -12.76 5.64 -2.20
C SER A 165 -12.18 7.03 -2.37
N LEU A 166 -12.43 7.62 -3.54
CA LEU A 166 -12.11 9.00 -3.89
C LEU A 166 -13.34 9.91 -3.78
N HIS A 167 -14.36 9.46 -3.04
CA HIS A 167 -15.58 10.20 -2.74
C HIS A 167 -16.21 10.81 -3.99
N ARG A 168 -16.68 9.96 -4.92
CA ARG A 168 -17.32 10.38 -6.17
C ARG A 168 -18.26 11.57 -5.94
N ASP A 169 -18.11 12.57 -6.78
CA ASP A 169 -18.94 13.77 -6.78
C ASP A 169 -20.04 13.61 -7.83
N ASN A 170 -21.27 13.98 -7.49
CA ASN A 170 -22.45 13.83 -8.35
C ASN A 170 -22.78 15.11 -9.13
N ARG A 171 -22.02 16.20 -8.95
CA ARG A 171 -22.05 17.34 -9.86
C ARG A 171 -21.63 16.92 -11.27
N SER A 172 -22.07 17.68 -12.27
CA SER A 172 -21.69 17.47 -13.66
C SER A 172 -20.20 17.72 -13.90
N ASP A 173 -19.65 17.10 -14.95
CA ASP A 173 -18.25 17.31 -15.36
C ASP A 173 -17.96 18.80 -15.61
N LYS A 174 -18.96 19.56 -16.09
CA LYS A 174 -18.85 21.01 -16.27
C LYS A 174 -18.71 21.75 -14.95
N GLU A 175 -19.53 21.43 -13.95
CA GLU A 175 -19.42 22.06 -12.62
C GLU A 175 -18.09 21.75 -11.93
N LEU A 176 -17.56 20.54 -12.12
CA LEU A 176 -16.24 20.15 -11.58
C LEU A 176 -15.09 20.85 -12.31
N LEU A 177 -15.23 21.06 -13.62
CA LEU A 177 -14.27 21.84 -14.41
C LEU A 177 -14.30 23.32 -14.00
N ASP A 178 -15.50 23.90 -13.87
CA ASP A 178 -15.70 25.30 -13.51
C ASP A 178 -15.19 25.61 -12.08
N GLU A 179 -15.16 24.62 -11.17
CA GLU A 179 -14.50 24.75 -9.85
C GLU A 179 -12.97 24.86 -9.95
N ALA A 180 -12.38 24.23 -10.97
CA ALA A 180 -10.93 24.11 -11.11
C ALA A 180 -10.27 25.26 -11.89
N LEU A 181 -11.06 26.05 -12.63
CA LEU A 181 -10.62 27.17 -13.47
C LEU A 181 -10.79 28.52 -12.78
#